data_AF-A0AAW1ERG6-F1
#
_entry.id   AF-A0AAW1ERG6-F1
#
_cell.length_a   1.000
_cell.length_b   1.000
_cell.length_c   1.000
_cell.angle_alpha   90.00
_cell.angle_beta   90.00
_cell.angle_gamma   90.00
#
_symmetry.space_group_name_H-M   'P 1'
#
loop_
_entity.id
_entity.type
_entity.pdbx_description
1 polymer ?
#
loop_
_entity_poly.entity_id
_entity_poly.type
_entity_poly.pdbx_seq_one_letter_code
_entity_poly.pdbx_strand_id
1 'polypeptide(L)' 'MSKNQRIALIFGGFVTAVAAAFYPIFYYPLTHKEEYRDVQKVNRTGVNQADIQPVGVQVWSDPFKTSGK' A
#
# COMPACT_ATOMS: atom_id res chain seq x y z
N MET A 1 -37.82 -20.75 -0.31
CA MET A 1 -37.03 -19.67 -0.96
C MET A 1 -36.90 -19.99 -2.44
N SER A 2 -37.07 -19.03 -3.35
CA SER A 2 -36.91 -19.31 -4.78
C SER A 2 -35.44 -19.58 -5.13
N LYS A 3 -35.19 -20.32 -6.21
CA LYS A 3 -33.83 -20.63 -6.69
C LYS A 3 -33.01 -19.36 -6.90
N ASN A 4 -33.63 -18.32 -7.46
CA ASN A 4 -33.00 -17.04 -7.76
C ASN A 4 -32.66 -16.28 -6.47
N GLN A 5 -33.54 -16.32 -5.46
CA GLN A 5 -33.27 -15.70 -4.16
C GLN A 5 -32.08 -16.37 -3.46
N ARG A 6 -31.97 -17.71 -3.51
CA ARG A 6 -30.83 -18.43 -2.93
C ARG A 6 -29.51 -18.05 -3.62
N ILE A 7 -29.51 -17.96 -4.94
CA ILE A 7 -28.32 -17.55 -5.71
C ILE A 7 -27.92 -16.13 -5.35
N ALA A 8 -28.87 -15.19 -5.28
CA ALA A 8 -28.60 -13.80 -4.92
C ALA A 8 -27.98 -13.68 -3.53
N LEU A 9 -28.46 -14.45 -2.54
CA LEU A 9 -27.88 -14.45 -1.20
C LEU A 9 -26.46 -15.01 -1.17
N ILE A 10 -26.21 -16.13 -1.85
CA ILE A 10 -24.88 -16.75 -1.87
C ILE A 10 -23.88 -15.81 -2.55
N PHE A 11 -24.24 -15.29 -3.72
CA PHE A 11 -23.36 -14.40 -4.48
C PHE A 11 -23.15 -13.07 -3.76
N GLY A 12 -24.23 -12.45 -3.25
CA GLY A 12 -24.15 -11.23 -2.47
C GLY A 12 -23.27 -11.40 -1.23
N GLY A 13 -23.49 -12.47 -0.46
CA GLY A 13 -22.68 -12.79 0.72
C GLY A 13 -21.21 -13.02 0.38
N PHE A 14 -20.92 -13.70 -0.74
CA PHE A 14 -19.55 -13.87 -1.22
C PHE A 14 -18.89 -12.54 -1.56
N VAL A 15 -19.54 -11.67 -2.34
CA VAL A 15 -19.01 -10.34 -2.70
C VAL A 15 -18.80 -9.49 -1.44
N THR A 16 -19.73 -9.52 -0.49
CA THR A 16 -19.58 -8.82 0.79
C THR A 16 -18.38 -9.34 1.58
N ALA A 17 -18.19 -10.65 1.66
CA ALA A 17 -17.04 -11.25 2.35
C ALA A 17 -15.72 -10.83 1.70
N VAL A 18 -15.66 -10.83 0.36
CA VAL A 18 -14.50 -10.38 -0.41
C VAL A 18 -14.20 -8.90 -0.11
N ALA A 19 -15.19 -8.02 -0.21
CA ALA A 19 -15.02 -6.60 0.09
C ALA A 19 -14.56 -6.35 1.53
N ALA A 20 -15.12 -7.08 2.50
CA ALA A 20 -14.72 -6.99 3.91
C ALA A 20 -13.26 -7.42 4.11
N ALA A 21 -12.83 -8.52 3.47
CA ALA A 21 -11.45 -8.98 3.52
C ALA A 21 -10.47 -7.98 2.89
N PHE A 22 -10.88 -7.28 1.83
CA PHE A 22 -10.06 -6.28 1.15
C PHE A 22 -10.01 -4.92 1.85
N TYR A 23 -10.94 -4.62 2.76
CA TYR A 23 -10.97 -3.34 3.48
C TYR A 23 -9.64 -2.97 4.15
N PRO A 24 -9.02 -3.83 4.98
CA PRO A 24 -7.74 -3.51 5.62
C PRO A 24 -6.55 -3.47 4.66
N ILE A 25 -6.66 -4.04 3.46
CA ILE A 25 -5.57 -4.14 2.48
C ILE A 25 -5.53 -2.92 1.56
N PHE A 26 -6.70 -2.48 1.08
CA PHE A 26 -6.79 -1.38 0.13
C PHE A 26 -7.29 -0.10 0.76
N TYR A 27 -8.45 -0.14 1.43
CA TYR A 27 -9.13 1.09 1.83
C TYR A 27 -8.49 1.72 3.06
N TYR A 28 -8.22 0.92 4.09
CA TYR A 28 -7.67 1.43 5.34
C TYR A 28 -6.31 2.14 5.15
N PRO A 29 -5.32 1.56 4.43
CA PRO A 29 -4.04 2.24 4.23
C PRO A 29 -4.15 3.51 3.38
N LEU A 30 -5.12 3.55 2.45
CA LEU A 30 -5.37 4.72 1.62
C LEU A 30 -6.06 5.85 2.38
N THR A 31 -6.84 5.56 3.42
CA THR A 31 -7.50 6.57 4.25
C THR A 31 -6.67 6.99 5.47
N HIS A 32 -5.73 6.15 5.92
CA HIS A 32 -4.88 6.38 7.09
C HIS A 32 -3.41 6.65 6.70
N LYS A 33 -3.19 7.40 5.62
CA LYS A 33 -1.85 7.59 5.04
C LYS A 33 -0.83 8.12 6.05
N GLU A 34 -1.23 9.02 6.94
CA GLU A 34 -0.33 9.65 7.91
C GLU A 34 0.26 8.64 8.90
N GLU A 35 -0.59 7.79 9.49
CA GLU A 35 -0.18 6.72 10.40
C GLU A 35 0.85 5.79 9.74
N TYR A 36 0.54 5.29 8.54
CA TYR A 36 1.47 4.44 7.80
C TYR A 36 2.78 5.15 7.45
N ARG A 37 2.72 6.44 7.14
CA ARG A 37 3.90 7.24 6.83
C ARG A 37 4.77 7.42 8.06
N ASP A 38 4.18 7.59 9.24
CA ASP A 38 4.92 7.74 10.49
C ASP A 38 5.54 6.43 10.95
N VAL A 39 4.81 5.30 10.84
CA VAL A 39 5.39 3.95 11.03
C VAL A 39 6.57 3.72 10.08
N GLN A 40 6.44 4.12 8.80
CA GLN A 40 7.54 4.01 7.84
C GLN A 40 8.74 4.90 8.20
N LYS A 41 8.52 6.11 8.72
CA LYS A 41 9.62 6.99 9.17
C LYS A 41 10.40 6.32 10.29
N VAL A 42 9.71 5.76 11.29
CA VAL A 42 10.34 5.03 12.40
C VAL A 42 11.10 3.81 11.87
N ASN A 43 10.51 3.01 11.00
CA ASN A 43 11.19 1.83 10.43
C ASN A 43 12.40 2.18 9.54
N ARG A 44 12.48 3.42 9.05
CA ARG A 44 13.58 3.93 8.21
C ARG A 44 14.58 4.80 8.98
N THR A 45 14.44 4.93 10.30
CA THR A 45 15.44 5.66 11.09
C THR A 45 16.79 4.99 10.98
N GLY A 46 17.85 5.75 10.68
CA GLY A 46 19.21 5.23 10.53
C GLY A 46 19.52 4.63 9.16
N VAL A 47 18.54 4.56 8.25
CA VAL A 47 18.78 4.16 6.87
C VAL A 47 19.32 5.34 6.07
N ASN A 48 20.63 5.35 5.82
CA ASN A 48 21.23 6.27 4.85
C ASN A 48 21.00 5.72 3.43
N GLN A 49 20.09 6.35 2.68
CA GLN A 49 19.71 5.91 1.35
C GLN A 49 20.89 5.90 0.35
N ALA A 50 21.94 6.69 0.59
CA ALA A 50 23.14 6.69 -0.24
C ALA A 50 23.94 5.38 -0.09
N ASP A 51 23.90 4.76 1.09
CA ASP A 51 24.69 3.56 1.40
C ASP A 51 24.02 2.27 0.89
N ILE A 52 22.70 2.31 0.65
CA ILE A 52 21.96 1.18 0.05
C ILE A 52 22.15 1.14 -1.47
N GLN A 53 22.44 2.29 -2.08
CA GLN A 53 22.44 2.39 -3.54
C GLN A 53 23.71 1.83 -4.16
N PRO A 54 23.62 1.27 -5.38
CA PRO A 54 24.80 0.85 -6.10
C PRO A 54 25.73 2.05 -6.31
N VAL A 55 27.03 1.83 -6.13
CA VAL A 55 28.05 2.87 -6.33
C VAL A 55 28.01 3.40 -7.77
N GLY A 56 28.08 4.73 -7.92
CA GLY A 56 28.13 5.40 -9.21
C GLY A 56 26.77 5.81 -9.81
N VAL A 57 25.65 5.61 -9.12
CA VAL A 57 24.34 6.15 -9.51
C VAL A 57 23.85 7.23 -8.54
N GLN A 58 23.02 8.15 -9.04
CA GLN A 58 22.44 9.20 -8.23
C GLN A 58 21.36 8.68 -7.28
N VAL A 59 21.27 9.29 -6.09
CA VAL A 59 20.28 8.94 -5.05
C VAL A 59 18.85 8.92 -5.61
N TRP A 60 18.19 7.76 -5.65
CA TRP A 60 16.84 7.53 -6.19
C TRP A 60 15.69 8.31 -5.53
N SER A 61 15.97 9.13 -4.51
CA SER A 61 14.98 10.03 -3.92
C SER A 61 14.46 11.05 -4.93
N ASP A 62 15.26 11.39 -5.96
CA ASP A 62 14.84 12.23 -7.07
C ASP A 62 15.59 11.82 -8.37
N PRO A 63 14.92 11.10 -9.30
CA PRO A 63 15.53 10.65 -10.55
C PRO A 63 15.77 11.78 -11.57
N PHE A 64 15.31 13.00 -11.30
CA PHE A 64 15.45 14.15 -12.19
C PHE A 64 16.31 15.29 -11.61
N LYS A 65 16.68 15.21 -10.33
CA LYS A 65 17.68 16.11 -9.76
C LYS A 65 18.95 15.97 -10.59
N THR A 66 19.59 17.06 -10.99
CA THR A 66 20.87 16.95 -11.67
C THR A 66 21.95 16.70 -10.62
N SER A 67 22.83 15.73 -10.85
CA SER A 67 24.07 15.59 -10.08
C SER A 67 24.93 16.81 -10.39
N GLY A 68 24.79 17.85 -9.56
CA GLY A 68 25.61 19.04 -9.67
C GLY A 68 27.08 18.65 -9.66
N LYS A 69 27.78 18.99 -10.73
CA LYS A 69 29.21 19.31 -10.66
C LYS A 69 29.34 20.75 -10.16
#